data_AF-A0A0M0JYA5-F1
#
_entry.id   AF-A0A0M0JYA5-F1
#
_cell.length_a   1.000
_cell.length_b   1.000
_cell.length_c   1.000
_cell.angle_alpha   90.00
_cell.angle_beta   90.00
_cell.angle_gamma   90.00
#
_symmetry.space_group_name_H-M   'P 1'
#
loop_
_entity.id
_entity.type
_entity.pdbx_description
1 polymer ?
#
loop_
_entity_poly.entity_id
_entity_poly.type
_entity_poly.pdbx_seq_one_letter_code
_entity_poly.pdbx_strand_id
1 'polypeptide(L)'
;MVAHFPVHSFFTSKRAISANLTAAVRAAFAPYVRLDSLQLLRLELPAEFEEALMRTVITRLTILEAVRFQARRAVEFRTLTLASRYSAVATVILARGNASRVRQRAFGHAAMLAQTVAAELNAFANVTRNVGEVRPRDVLEYAYWQQVVREDALKATRFPLHEVLLARDK
;
A
#
# COMPACT_ATOMS: atom_id res chain seq x y z
N MET A 1 15.79 55.48 -51.95
CA MET A 1 16.19 54.06 -51.82
C MET A 1 15.07 53.34 -51.09
N VAL A 2 14.41 52.34 -51.72
CA VAL A 2 13.33 51.59 -51.07
C VAL A 2 13.97 50.54 -50.16
N ALA A 3 13.77 50.67 -48.84
CA ALA A 3 14.31 49.73 -47.86
C ALA A 3 13.54 48.41 -47.94
N HIS A 4 14.26 47.32 -48.20
CA HIS A 4 13.69 45.97 -48.24
C HIS A 4 13.87 45.32 -46.88
N PHE A 5 12.78 44.81 -46.31
CA PHE A 5 12.78 44.14 -45.01
C PHE A 5 12.26 42.71 -45.17
N PRO A 6 12.97 41.70 -44.64
CA PRO A 6 12.44 40.34 -44.57
C PRO A 6 11.14 40.29 -43.76
N VAL A 7 10.16 39.48 -44.17
CA VAL A 7 8.85 39.39 -43.51
C VAL A 7 8.96 39.06 -42.02
N HIS A 8 9.89 38.19 -41.62
CA HIS A 8 10.10 37.84 -40.21
C HIS A 8 10.63 39.01 -39.35
N SER A 9 11.38 39.93 -39.95
CA SER A 9 11.91 41.13 -39.25
C SER A 9 10.81 42.14 -38.92
N PHE A 10 9.69 42.09 -39.66
CA PHE A 10 8.51 42.92 -39.40
C PHE A 10 7.80 42.56 -38.09
N PHE A 11 7.91 41.31 -37.63
CA PHE A 11 7.30 40.89 -36.37
C PHE A 11 8.20 41.12 -35.15
N THR A 12 9.50 41.11 -35.36
CA THR A 12 10.52 41.19 -34.29
C THR A 12 11.08 42.60 -34.12
N SER A 13 11.04 43.44 -35.15
CA SER A 13 11.77 44.71 -35.20
C SER A 13 10.96 45.89 -35.77
N LYS A 14 9.64 45.94 -35.53
CA LYS A 14 8.75 47.03 -36.00
C LYS A 14 9.31 48.44 -35.75
N ARG A 15 9.88 48.67 -34.56
CA ARG A 15 10.44 49.97 -34.17
C ARG A 15 11.66 50.38 -35.02
N ALA A 16 12.51 49.42 -35.35
CA ALA A 16 13.70 49.67 -36.18
C ALA A 16 13.28 49.99 -37.63
N ILE A 17 12.31 49.23 -38.15
CA ILE A 17 11.75 49.45 -39.48
C ILE A 17 11.06 50.83 -39.57
N SER A 18 10.24 51.19 -38.57
CA SER A 18 9.58 52.48 -38.54
C SER A 18 10.57 53.64 -38.45
N ALA A 19 11.65 53.50 -37.67
CA ALA A 19 12.71 54.51 -37.59
C ALA A 19 13.44 54.70 -38.94
N ASN A 20 13.79 53.60 -39.61
CA ASN A 20 14.44 53.63 -40.92
C ASN A 20 13.54 54.26 -41.99
N LEU A 21 12.25 53.94 -41.99
CA LEU A 21 11.27 54.56 -42.89
C LEU A 21 11.08 56.04 -42.59
N THR A 22 11.01 56.42 -41.31
CA THR A 22 10.91 57.82 -40.90
C THR A 22 12.10 58.62 -41.40
N ALA A 23 13.32 58.08 -41.28
CA ALA A 23 14.54 58.72 -41.76
C ALA A 23 14.54 58.87 -43.30
N ALA A 24 14.12 57.82 -44.02
CA ALA A 24 14.05 57.85 -45.49
C ALA A 24 13.01 58.87 -46.00
N VAL A 25 11.83 58.93 -45.39
CA VAL A 25 10.77 59.88 -45.75
C VAL A 25 11.18 61.30 -45.37
N ARG A 26 11.76 61.50 -44.18
CA ARG A 26 12.25 62.82 -43.75
C ARG A 26 13.31 63.36 -44.71
N ALA A 27 14.24 62.51 -45.17
CA ALA A 27 15.24 62.92 -46.14
C ALA A 27 14.64 63.34 -47.49
N ALA A 28 13.58 62.65 -47.94
CA ALA A 28 12.92 62.95 -49.22
C ALA A 28 12.04 64.22 -49.17
N PHE A 29 11.40 64.50 -48.03
CA PHE A 29 10.42 65.58 -47.88
C PHE A 29 10.90 66.77 -47.03
N ALA A 30 12.18 66.78 -46.62
CA ALA A 30 12.77 67.82 -45.79
C ALA A 30 12.46 69.28 -46.21
N PRO A 31 12.44 69.65 -47.51
CA PRO A 31 12.15 71.04 -47.89
C PRO A 31 10.66 71.41 -47.84
N TYR A 32 9.76 70.43 -47.72
CA TYR A 32 8.31 70.66 -47.85
C TYR A 32 7.56 70.42 -46.54
N VAL A 33 7.95 69.39 -45.78
CA VAL A 33 7.20 68.96 -44.59
C VAL A 33 8.17 68.47 -43.52
N ARG A 34 7.94 68.91 -42.28
CA ARG A 34 8.63 68.35 -41.11
C ARG A 34 7.85 67.13 -40.60
N LEU A 35 8.45 65.96 -40.75
CA LEU A 35 7.87 64.69 -40.30
C LEU A 35 8.50 64.26 -38.96
N ASP A 36 7.72 64.24 -37.89
CA ASP A 36 8.21 63.92 -36.54
C ASP A 36 8.32 62.42 -36.29
N SER A 37 7.29 61.64 -36.63
CA SER A 37 7.31 60.18 -36.54
C SER A 37 6.38 59.51 -37.54
N LEU A 38 6.76 58.31 -37.99
CA LEU A 38 5.94 57.41 -38.79
C LEU A 38 5.69 56.14 -37.98
N GLN A 39 4.42 55.75 -37.83
CA GLN A 39 4.03 54.54 -37.11
C GLN A 39 3.37 53.53 -38.06
N LEU A 40 3.78 52.28 -37.94
CA LEU A 40 3.21 51.16 -38.69
C LEU A 40 2.04 50.58 -37.89
N LEU A 41 0.81 50.88 -38.30
CA LEU A 41 -0.41 50.52 -37.55
C LEU A 41 -0.87 49.08 -37.84
N ARG A 42 -0.98 48.70 -39.11
CA ARG A 42 -1.42 47.37 -39.54
C ARG A 42 -0.56 46.88 -40.70
N LEU A 43 -0.24 45.58 -40.66
CA LEU A 43 0.26 44.89 -41.84
C LEU A 43 -0.90 44.10 -42.41
N GLU A 44 -1.20 44.32 -43.68
CA GLU A 44 -2.04 43.41 -44.45
C GLU A 44 -1.11 42.39 -45.10
N LEU A 45 -1.20 41.15 -44.64
CA LEU A 45 -0.47 40.02 -45.21
C LEU A 45 -1.43 39.19 -46.05
N PRO A 46 -0.94 38.54 -47.12
CA PRO A 46 -1.74 37.54 -47.82
C PRO A 46 -2.21 36.46 -46.85
N ALA A 47 -3.45 35.98 -47.02
CA ALA A 47 -4.07 34.99 -46.13
C ALA A 47 -3.21 33.73 -45.93
N GLU A 48 -2.53 33.28 -46.99
CA GLU A 48 -1.61 32.13 -46.98
C GLU A 48 -0.46 32.30 -45.97
N PHE A 49 0.04 33.52 -45.80
CA PHE A 49 1.11 33.85 -44.86
C PHE A 49 0.62 33.89 -43.42
N GLU A 50 -0.58 34.41 -43.19
CA GLU A 50 -1.21 34.39 -41.86
C GLU A 50 -1.46 32.96 -41.40
N GLU A 51 -1.97 32.10 -42.29
CA GLU A 51 -2.13 30.67 -42.00
C GLU A 51 -0.81 30.00 -41.65
N ALA A 52 0.26 30.24 -42.41
CA ALA A 52 1.57 29.67 -42.14
C ALA A 52 2.14 30.12 -40.80
N LEU A 53 1.94 31.39 -40.42
CA LEU A 53 2.31 31.93 -39.11
C LEU A 53 1.53 31.24 -37.99
N MET A 54 0.20 31.12 -38.14
CA MET A 54 -0.64 30.45 -37.16
C MET A 54 -0.26 28.97 -37.00
N ARG A 55 0.01 28.26 -38.11
CA ARG A 55 0.53 26.88 -38.06
C ARG A 55 1.84 26.82 -37.30
N THR A 56 2.78 27.74 -37.55
CA THR A 56 4.07 27.79 -36.86
C THR A 56 3.89 28.02 -35.35
N VAL A 57 2.98 28.91 -34.95
CA VAL A 57 2.65 29.16 -33.54
C VAL A 57 2.07 27.90 -32.90
N ILE A 58 1.11 27.25 -33.56
CA ILE A 58 0.51 25.99 -33.08
C ILE A 58 1.59 24.91 -32.94
N THR A 59 2.43 24.71 -33.95
CA THR A 59 3.52 23.73 -33.90
C THR A 59 4.50 24.03 -32.77
N ARG A 60 4.80 25.31 -32.51
CA ARG A 60 5.64 25.69 -31.37
C ARG A 60 4.99 25.33 -30.03
N LEU A 61 3.69 25.58 -29.89
CA LEU A 61 2.94 25.24 -28.69
C LEU A 61 2.89 23.72 -28.48
N THR A 62 2.63 22.95 -29.54
CA THR A 62 2.60 21.48 -29.45
C THR A 62 3.96 20.89 -29.07
N ILE A 63 5.07 21.45 -29.59
CA ILE A 63 6.42 21.07 -29.18
C ILE A 63 6.64 21.36 -27.69
N LEU A 64 6.25 22.55 -27.22
CA LEU A 64 6.39 22.92 -25.81
C LEU A 64 5.56 22.01 -24.88
N GLU A 65 4.37 21.62 -25.30
CA GLU A 65 3.54 20.65 -24.58
C GLU A 65 4.19 19.28 -24.54
N ALA A 66 4.73 18.80 -25.65
CA ALA A 66 5.44 17.52 -25.71
C ALA A 66 6.67 17.50 -24.79
N VAL A 67 7.46 18.58 -24.76
CA VAL A 67 8.62 18.72 -23.85
C VAL A 67 8.18 18.70 -22.39
N ARG A 68 7.11 19.42 -22.04
CA ARG A 68 6.57 19.41 -20.67
C ARG A 68 6.03 18.03 -20.28
N PHE A 69 5.37 17.35 -21.21
CA PHE A 69 4.87 16.00 -20.99
C PHE A 69 6.03 15.01 -20.74
N GLN A 70 7.08 15.06 -21.55
CA GLN A 70 8.27 14.24 -21.38
C GLN A 70 8.91 14.45 -20.00
N ALA A 71 9.07 15.72 -19.58
CA ALA A 71 9.63 16.05 -18.27
C ALA A 71 8.77 15.50 -17.11
N ARG A 72 7.44 15.62 -17.22
CA ARG A 72 6.51 15.05 -16.21
C ARG A 72 6.61 13.53 -16.13
N ARG A 73 6.65 12.84 -17.28
CA ARG A 73 6.80 11.37 -17.32
C ARG A 73 8.13 10.89 -16.74
N ALA A 74 9.22 11.63 -16.94
CA ALA A 74 10.50 11.29 -16.33
C ALA A 74 10.44 11.35 -14.79
N VAL A 75 9.75 12.34 -14.22
CA VAL A 75 9.56 12.44 -12.77
C VAL A 75 8.67 11.30 -12.26
N GLU A 76 7.55 11.03 -12.93
CA GLU A 76 6.65 9.93 -12.58
C GLU A 76 7.33 8.57 -12.60
N PHE A 77 8.18 8.31 -13.60
CA PHE A 77 8.94 7.06 -13.65
C PHE A 77 9.93 6.94 -12.49
N ARG A 78 10.59 8.04 -12.12
CA ARG A 78 11.50 8.07 -10.96
C ARG A 78 10.75 7.85 -9.65
N THR A 79 9.57 8.43 -9.47
CA THR A 79 8.78 8.23 -8.24
C THR A 79 8.24 6.81 -8.14
N LEU A 80 7.75 6.22 -9.24
CA LEU A 80 7.29 4.84 -9.28
C LEU A 80 8.40 3.84 -8.97
N THR A 81 9.58 4.02 -9.56
CA THR A 81 10.75 3.17 -9.28
C THR A 81 11.24 3.30 -7.83
N LEU A 82 11.18 4.49 -7.25
CA LEU A 82 11.51 4.70 -5.85
C LEU A 82 10.47 4.03 -4.92
N ALA A 83 9.18 4.22 -5.20
CA ALA A 83 8.10 3.61 -4.44
C ALA A 83 8.14 2.08 -4.49
N SER A 84 8.42 1.49 -5.66
CA SER A 84 8.53 0.03 -5.80
C SER A 84 9.72 -0.53 -5.02
N ARG A 85 10.87 0.17 -5.03
CA ARG A 85 12.03 -0.21 -4.20
C ARG A 85 11.70 -0.19 -2.70
N TYR A 86 11.08 0.88 -2.21
CA TYR A 86 10.68 0.95 -0.81
C TYR A 86 9.64 -0.10 -0.44
N SER A 87 8.67 -0.36 -1.31
CA SER A 87 7.68 -1.42 -1.12
C SER A 87 8.36 -2.79 -1.00
N ALA A 88 9.30 -3.12 -1.89
CA ALA A 88 10.04 -4.38 -1.83
C ALA A 88 10.84 -4.53 -0.52
N VAL A 89 11.52 -3.47 -0.08
CA VAL A 89 12.25 -3.46 1.20
C VAL A 89 11.28 -3.64 2.37
N ALA A 90 10.15 -2.95 2.39
CA ALA A 90 9.14 -3.09 3.42
C ALA A 90 8.59 -4.52 3.49
N THR A 91 8.32 -5.16 2.35
CA THR A 91 7.89 -6.57 2.30
C THR A 91 8.92 -7.50 2.93
N VAL A 92 10.21 -7.32 2.64
CA VAL A 92 11.28 -8.13 3.24
C VAL A 92 11.36 -7.92 4.75
N ILE A 93 11.23 -6.67 5.21
CA ILE A 93 11.24 -6.35 6.65
C ILE A 93 10.06 -7.02 7.36
N LEU A 94 8.84 -6.92 6.79
CA LEU A 94 7.65 -7.55 7.35
C LEU A 94 7.77 -9.08 7.39
N ALA A 95 8.30 -9.69 6.32
CA ALA A 95 8.55 -11.13 6.28
C ALA A 95 9.54 -11.56 7.37
N ARG A 96 10.64 -10.82 7.54
CA ARG A 96 11.62 -11.07 8.62
C ARG A 96 11.01 -10.89 10.01
N GLY A 97 10.22 -9.84 10.21
CA GLY A 97 9.51 -9.60 11.48
C GLY A 97 8.55 -10.74 11.83
N ASN A 98 7.78 -11.21 10.84
CA ASN A 98 6.89 -12.35 11.00
C ASN A 98 7.65 -13.65 11.33
N ALA A 99 8.75 -13.93 10.63
CA ALA A 99 9.58 -15.09 10.89
C ALA A 99 10.17 -15.07 12.32
N SER A 100 10.71 -13.92 12.75
CA SER A 100 11.21 -13.73 14.12
C SER A 100 10.12 -13.93 15.17
N ARG A 101 8.92 -13.40 14.93
CA ARG A 101 7.77 -13.59 15.83
C ARG A 101 7.37 -15.06 15.96
N VAL A 102 7.32 -15.78 14.84
CA VAL A 102 7.02 -17.22 14.83
C VAL A 102 8.10 -17.99 15.60
N ARG A 103 9.37 -17.68 15.37
CA ARG A 103 10.49 -18.30 16.07
C ARG A 103 10.44 -18.07 17.58
N GLN A 104 10.17 -16.84 18.02
CA GLN A 104 10.02 -16.51 19.44
C GLN A 104 8.85 -17.25 20.08
N ARG A 105 7.71 -17.34 19.40
CA ARG A 105 6.56 -18.13 19.87
C ARG A 105 6.91 -19.61 20.00
N ALA A 106 7.58 -20.18 19.00
CA ALA A 106 8.00 -21.58 19.04
C ALA A 106 8.93 -21.87 20.24
N PHE A 107 9.91 -20.99 20.50
CA PHE A 107 10.75 -21.11 21.69
C PHE A 107 9.98 -20.98 23.00
N GLY A 108 9.05 -20.03 23.09
CA GLY A 108 8.18 -19.87 24.27
C GLY A 108 7.31 -21.10 24.52
N HIS A 109 6.69 -21.66 23.49
CA HIS A 109 5.90 -22.88 23.59
C HIS A 109 6.76 -24.09 23.99
N ALA A 110 7.95 -24.24 23.42
CA ALA A 110 8.87 -25.32 23.79
C ALA A 110 9.31 -25.22 25.26
N ALA A 111 9.62 -24.01 25.74
CA ALA A 111 9.97 -23.77 27.14
C ALA A 111 8.80 -24.08 28.09
N MET A 112 7.58 -23.62 27.76
CA MET A 112 6.38 -23.95 28.54
C MET A 112 6.12 -25.45 28.57
N LEU A 113 6.21 -26.13 27.42
CA LEU A 113 5.98 -27.58 27.35
C LEU A 113 7.03 -28.36 28.15
N ALA A 114 8.30 -27.95 28.09
CA ALA A 114 9.35 -28.57 28.91
C ALA A 114 9.05 -28.40 30.42
N GLN A 115 8.56 -27.24 30.83
CA GLN A 115 8.19 -26.97 32.22
C GLN A 115 6.96 -27.78 32.66
N THR A 116 5.94 -27.92 31.81
CA THR A 116 4.75 -28.73 32.13
C THR A 116 5.10 -30.22 32.22
N VAL A 117 5.88 -30.75 31.28
CA VAL A 117 6.33 -32.15 31.31
C VAL A 117 7.20 -32.42 32.54
N ALA A 118 8.11 -31.51 32.90
CA ALA A 118 8.91 -31.65 34.12
C ALA A 118 8.03 -31.64 35.38
N ALA A 119 7.01 -30.77 35.44
CA ALA A 119 6.07 -30.73 36.54
C ALA A 119 5.23 -32.03 36.64
N GLU A 120 4.76 -32.56 35.51
CA GLU A 120 4.04 -33.83 35.44
C GLU A 120 4.91 -35.01 35.88
N LEU A 121 6.17 -35.08 35.43
CA LEU A 121 7.11 -36.11 35.85
C LEU A 121 7.38 -36.05 37.36
N ASN A 122 7.53 -34.85 37.92
CA ASN A 122 7.68 -34.67 39.36
C ASN A 122 6.42 -35.06 40.12
N ALA A 123 5.23 -34.70 39.62
CA ALA A 123 3.96 -35.10 40.21
C ALA A 123 3.81 -36.63 40.19
N PHE A 124 4.12 -37.28 39.07
CA PHE A 124 4.11 -38.73 38.93
C PHE A 124 5.12 -39.40 39.87
N ALA A 125 6.35 -38.88 39.96
CA ALA A 125 7.37 -39.37 40.89
C ALA A 125 6.94 -39.22 42.35
N ASN A 126 6.27 -38.12 42.71
CA ASN A 126 5.73 -37.91 44.04
C ASN A 126 4.58 -38.87 44.35
N VAL A 127 3.67 -39.09 43.40
CA VAL A 127 2.58 -40.08 43.56
C VAL A 127 3.16 -41.48 43.71
N THR A 128 4.11 -41.89 42.86
CA THR A 128 4.72 -43.22 42.95
C THR A 128 5.53 -43.44 44.22
N ARG A 129 6.19 -42.40 44.77
CA ARG A 129 6.85 -42.48 46.09
C ARG A 129 5.85 -42.49 47.25
N ASN A 130 4.79 -41.69 47.20
CA ASN A 130 3.78 -41.60 48.26
C ASN A 130 2.82 -42.80 48.27
N VAL A 131 2.61 -43.43 47.11
CA VAL A 131 1.93 -44.72 46.95
C VAL A 131 2.93 -45.89 47.05
N GLY A 132 4.14 -45.59 47.54
CA GLY A 132 5.18 -46.57 47.85
C GLY A 132 4.62 -47.66 48.76
N GLU A 133 4.56 -48.86 48.20
CA GLU A 133 4.10 -50.11 48.81
C GLU A 133 2.65 -50.11 49.27
N VAL A 134 1.71 -50.15 48.32
CA VAL A 134 0.42 -50.78 48.60
C VAL A 134 0.71 -52.23 48.98
N ARG A 135 0.62 -52.56 50.26
CA ARG A 135 0.89 -53.92 50.73
C ARG A 135 -0.18 -54.82 50.10
N PRO A 136 0.13 -56.08 49.74
CA PRO A 136 -0.87 -56.98 49.16
C PRO A 136 -2.16 -57.07 50.00
N ARG A 137 -2.05 -56.86 51.32
CA ARG A 137 -3.16 -56.78 52.26
C ARG A 137 -4.11 -55.61 51.99
N ASP A 138 -3.59 -54.44 51.64
CA ASP A 138 -4.39 -53.23 51.41
C ASP A 138 -5.16 -53.34 50.08
N VAL A 139 -4.59 -54.03 49.09
CA VAL A 139 -5.28 -54.38 47.83
C VAL A 139 -6.40 -55.40 48.07
N LEU A 140 -6.14 -56.42 48.87
CA LEU A 140 -7.13 -57.46 49.21
C LEU A 140 -8.28 -56.90 50.03
N GLU A 141 -8.00 -56.00 50.97
CA GLU A 141 -9.03 -55.34 51.79
C GLU A 141 -9.90 -54.42 50.93
N TYR A 142 -9.31 -53.65 50.01
CA TYR A 142 -10.08 -52.85 49.06
C TYR A 142 -10.94 -53.71 48.12
N ALA A 143 -10.39 -54.80 47.58
CA ALA A 143 -11.13 -55.73 46.72
C ALA A 143 -12.30 -56.40 47.46
N TYR A 144 -12.10 -56.78 48.72
CA TYR A 144 -13.15 -57.33 49.57
C TYR A 144 -14.27 -56.32 49.81
N TRP A 145 -13.96 -55.10 50.23
CA TRP A 145 -14.98 -54.06 50.42
C TRP A 145 -15.71 -53.71 49.14
N GLN A 146 -15.03 -53.69 47.99
CA GLN A 146 -15.67 -53.48 46.70
C GLN A 146 -16.64 -54.61 46.34
N GLN A 147 -16.31 -55.86 46.68
CA GLN A 147 -17.18 -57.01 46.46
C GLN A 147 -18.41 -56.99 47.38
N VAL A 148 -18.23 -56.68 48.67
CA VAL A 148 -19.32 -56.55 49.64
C VAL A 148 -20.30 -55.45 49.23
N VAL A 149 -19.79 -54.26 48.87
CA VAL A 149 -20.63 -53.14 48.41
C VAL A 149 -21.40 -53.50 47.14
N ARG A 150 -20.78 -54.28 46.23
CA ARG A 150 -21.44 -54.73 45.01
C ARG A 150 -22.51 -55.79 45.28
N GLU A 151 -22.29 -56.69 46.23
CA GLU A 151 -23.29 -57.68 46.66
C GLU A 151 -24.46 -57.01 47.40
N ASP A 152 -24.21 -56.02 48.24
CA ASP A 152 -25.27 -55.25 48.92
C ASP A 152 -26.06 -54.37 47.94
N ALA A 153 -25.41 -53.78 46.94
CA ALA A 153 -26.09 -53.08 45.85
C ALA A 153 -26.99 -54.03 45.03
N LEU A 154 -26.54 -55.25 44.77
CA LEU A 154 -27.33 -56.27 44.07
C LEU A 154 -28.53 -56.77 44.91
N LYS A 155 -28.36 -56.91 46.23
CA LYS A 155 -29.47 -57.23 47.16
C LYS A 155 -30.47 -56.08 47.27
N ALA A 156 -30.02 -54.82 47.27
CA ALA A 156 -30.88 -53.65 47.26
C ALA A 156 -31.72 -53.53 45.97
N THR A 157 -31.23 -54.02 44.83
CA THR A 157 -32.01 -54.10 43.58
C THR A 157 -32.94 -55.32 43.48
N ARG A 158 -32.94 -56.23 44.48
CA ARG A 158 -33.87 -57.38 44.56
C ARG A 158 -34.77 -57.26 45.80
N PHE A 159 -35.76 -56.38 45.74
CA PHE A 159 -37.00 -56.51 46.50
C PHE A 159 -38.22 -56.42 45.56
N PRO A 160 -39.33 -57.10 45.89
CA PRO A 160 -40.10 -57.89 44.93
C PRO A 160 -41.20 -57.09 44.20
N LEU A 161 -41.35 -57.37 42.91
CA LEU A 161 -42.49 -56.93 42.07
C LEU A 161 -43.85 -57.56 42.48
N HIS A 162 -43.98 -58.13 43.68
CA HIS A 162 -45.18 -58.88 44.10
C HIS A 162 -46.13 -58.16 45.06
N GLU A 163 -45.86 -56.92 45.50
CA GLU A 163 -46.74 -56.20 46.45
C GLU A 163 -47.43 -54.94 45.90
N VAL A 164 -47.35 -54.64 44.59
CA VAL A 164 -48.07 -53.49 43.99
C VAL A 164 -49.38 -53.88 43.28
N LEU A 165 -49.72 -55.18 43.22
CA LEU A 165 -50.96 -55.66 42.56
C LEU A 165 -52.11 -56.02 43.53
N LEU A 166 -52.00 -55.76 44.83
CA LEU A 166 -53.09 -56.01 45.80
C LEU A 166 -53.67 -54.75 46.47
N ALA A 167 -53.29 -53.56 46.01
CA ALA A 167 -53.85 -52.28 46.48
C ALA A 167 -54.74 -51.57 45.44
N ARG A 168 -55.25 -52.31 44.45
CA ARG A 168 -56.11 -51.75 43.38
C ARG A 168 -57.43 -52.50 43.16
N ASP A 169 -57.88 -53.26 44.16
CA ASP A 169 -59.23 -53.84 44.23
C ASP A 169 -59.70 -53.90 45.70
N LYS A 170 -59.95 -52.73 46.30
CA LYS A 170 -60.92 -52.52 47.40
C LYS A 170 -61.39 -51.06 47.39
#